data_AF-A0A3D4TEG8-F1
#
_entry.id   AF-A0A3D4TEG8-F1
#
_cell.length_a   1.000
_cell.length_b   1.000
_cell.length_c   1.000
_cell.angle_alpha   90.00
_cell.angle_beta   90.00
_cell.angle_gamma   90.00
#
_symmetry.space_group_name_H-M   'P 1'
#
loop_
_entity.id
_entity.type
_entity.pdbx_description
1 polymer ?
#
loop_
_entity_poly.entity_id
_entity_poly.type
_entity_poly.pdbx_seq_one_letter_code
_entity_poly.pdbx_strand_id
1 'polypeptide(L)'
;MLQSFVHQGEFGFSVGAAHYFGDLNTFTSLKRPKLAGGAFFRKQFGDYLGVRLSANYAQLGFSDVYSPIPLERRRNLSFNTDVWEIGIAGDFNFFRFNPEFPEYIFTPYVTIGVGIFSYDPYTYFN
;
A
#
# COMPACT_ATOMS: atom_id res chain seq x y z
N MET A 1 35.54 15.98 -18.95
CA MET A 1 34.33 15.21 -19.29
C MET A 1 33.55 15.02 -18.00
N LEU A 2 32.48 15.80 -17.78
CA LEU A 2 31.55 15.54 -16.68
C LEU A 2 30.67 14.37 -17.13
N GLN A 3 30.88 13.21 -16.53
CA GLN A 3 30.03 12.05 -16.76
C GLN A 3 28.67 12.36 -16.15
N SER A 4 27.67 12.65 -16.99
CA SER A 4 26.29 12.85 -16.54
C SER A 4 25.84 11.53 -15.92
N PHE A 5 25.80 11.47 -14.60
CA PHE A 5 25.20 10.36 -13.89
C PHE A 5 23.71 10.42 -14.24
N VAL A 6 23.21 9.48 -15.05
CA VAL A 6 21.79 9.43 -15.35
C VAL A 6 21.14 8.64 -14.24
N HIS A 7 20.35 9.29 -13.40
CA HIS A 7 19.55 8.61 -12.38
C HIS A 7 18.64 7.57 -13.05
N GLN A 8 18.99 6.28 -12.94
CA GLN A 8 18.30 5.20 -13.66
C GLN A 8 16.98 4.79 -13.00
N GLY A 9 16.84 5.04 -11.70
CA GLY A 9 15.66 4.76 -10.89
C GLY A 9 16.01 4.43 -9.44
N GLU A 10 14.98 4.33 -8.62
CA GLU A 10 15.03 4.10 -7.18
C GLU A 10 14.34 2.78 -6.84
N PHE A 11 14.99 1.97 -6.02
CA PHE A 11 14.33 0.86 -5.35
C PHE A 11 13.93 1.30 -3.96
N GLY A 12 12.72 0.95 -3.55
CA GLY A 12 12.22 1.21 -2.22
C GLY A 12 11.45 0.01 -1.67
N PHE A 13 11.29 0.00 -0.36
CA PHE A 13 10.46 -0.95 0.35
C PHE A 13 9.52 -0.22 1.31
N SER A 14 8.41 -0.87 1.64
CA SER A 14 7.43 -0.39 2.60
C SER A 14 7.20 -1.44 3.67
N VAL A 15 6.95 -0.97 4.89
CA VAL A 15 6.52 -1.78 6.04
C VAL A 15 5.44 -0.99 6.73
N GLY A 16 4.36 -1.65 7.14
CA GLY A 16 3.25 -0.99 7.79
C GLY A 16 2.21 -1.96 8.32
N ALA A 17 1.02 -1.41 8.53
CA ALA A 17 -0.13 -2.16 8.98
C ALA A 17 -1.27 -2.05 7.97
N ALA A 18 -2.01 -3.14 7.79
CA ALA A 18 -3.24 -3.19 7.01
C ALA A 18 -4.44 -3.40 7.93
N HIS A 19 -5.57 -2.83 7.52
CA HIS A 19 -6.83 -2.87 8.27
C HIS A 19 -8.00 -3.10 7.31
N TYR A 20 -8.96 -3.95 7.73
CA TYR A 20 -10.13 -4.26 6.93
C TYR A 20 -11.30 -3.34 7.26
N PHE A 21 -11.84 -2.69 6.24
CA PHE A 21 -13.10 -1.94 6.29
C PHE A 21 -14.08 -2.55 5.30
N GLY A 22 -15.18 -3.07 5.81
CA GLY A 22 -16.16 -3.77 5.00
C GLY A 22 -17.32 -4.33 5.83
N ASP A 23 -17.99 -5.32 5.29
CA ASP A 23 -19.20 -5.95 5.83
C ASP A 23 -19.08 -6.50 7.26
N LEU A 24 -17.91 -7.00 7.67
CA LEU A 24 -17.63 -7.46 9.04
C LEU A 24 -17.14 -6.34 9.97
N ASN A 25 -16.73 -5.18 9.41
CA ASN A 25 -16.28 -4.01 10.17
C ASN A 25 -17.10 -2.77 9.78
N THR A 26 -18.38 -2.79 10.15
CA THR A 26 -19.38 -1.76 9.78
C THR A 26 -19.16 -0.39 10.41
N PHE A 27 -18.36 -0.30 11.48
CA PHE A 27 -18.07 0.95 12.21
C PHE A 27 -16.65 1.49 11.99
N THR A 28 -15.93 0.99 10.98
CA THR A 28 -14.56 1.46 10.70
C THR A 28 -13.66 1.34 11.93
N SER A 29 -13.85 0.28 12.73
CA SER A 29 -13.14 0.10 13.99
C SER A 29 -11.72 -0.36 13.72
N LEU A 30 -10.71 0.34 14.23
CA LEU A 30 -9.28 0.01 14.09
C LEU A 30 -8.83 -1.15 14.99
N LYS A 31 -9.58 -2.26 15.00
CA LYS A 31 -9.26 -3.46 15.79
C LYS A 31 -8.53 -4.48 14.94
N ARG A 32 -7.48 -5.11 15.51
CA ARG A 32 -6.65 -6.13 14.82
C ARG A 32 -5.97 -5.61 13.53
N PRO A 33 -5.22 -4.49 13.56
CA PRO A 33 -4.32 -4.18 12.47
C PRO A 33 -3.35 -5.35 12.28
N LYS A 34 -3.06 -5.65 11.02
CA LYS A 34 -2.23 -6.77 10.60
C LYS A 34 -1.05 -6.27 9.80
N LEU A 35 -0.06 -7.14 9.58
CA LEU A 35 1.18 -6.74 8.95
C LEU A 35 0.97 -6.48 7.45
N ALA A 36 1.64 -5.45 6.95
CA ALA A 36 1.71 -5.13 5.54
C ALA A 36 3.11 -4.69 5.15
N GLY A 37 3.47 -4.88 3.89
CA GLY A 37 4.75 -4.44 3.35
C GLY A 37 4.80 -4.60 1.85
N GLY A 38 5.88 -4.15 1.25
CA GLY A 38 6.02 -4.19 -0.20
C GLY A 38 7.37 -3.71 -0.67
N ALA A 39 7.57 -3.83 -1.97
CA ALA A 39 8.72 -3.30 -2.66
C ALA A 39 8.26 -2.59 -3.93
N PHE A 40 9.02 -1.59 -4.36
CA PHE A 40 8.75 -0.87 -5.59
C PHE A 40 10.03 -0.44 -6.28
N PHE A 41 9.91 -0.30 -7.59
CA PHE A 41 10.88 0.40 -8.42
C PHE A 41 10.22 1.65 -8.99
N ARG A 42 10.89 2.79 -8.88
CA ARG A 42 10.44 4.06 -9.43
C ARG A 42 11.48 4.59 -10.40
N LYS A 43 11.05 4.95 -11.61
CA LYS A 43 11.88 5.64 -12.59
C LYS A 43 11.34 7.04 -12.83
N GLN A 44 12.19 8.04 -12.69
CA GLN A 44 11.83 9.42 -12.99
C GLN A 44 12.18 9.78 -14.43
N PHE A 45 11.32 10.59 -15.04
CA PHE A 45 11.43 11.14 -16.38
C PHE A 45 11.51 12.67 -16.23
N GLY A 46 12.73 13.16 -16.06
CA GLY A 46 12.99 14.55 -15.68
C GLY A 46 12.68 14.81 -14.21
N ASP A 47 12.48 16.08 -13.85
CA ASP A 47 12.37 16.50 -12.45
C ASP A 47 10.93 16.47 -11.89
N TYR A 48 9.92 16.17 -12.74
CA TYR A 48 8.50 16.33 -12.41
C TYR A 48 7.63 15.08 -12.58
N LEU A 49 8.05 14.13 -13.41
CA LEU A 49 7.25 12.95 -13.75
C LEU A 49 8.00 11.69 -13.39
N GLY A 50 7.26 10.67 -12.95
CA GLY A 50 7.81 9.35 -12.70
C GLY A 50 6.82 8.24 -13.01
N VAL A 51 7.35 7.02 -13.12
CA VAL A 51 6.56 5.79 -13.17
C VAL A 51 7.06 4.87 -12.08
N ARG A 52 6.13 4.26 -11.35
CA ARG A 52 6.37 3.31 -10.27
C ARG A 52 5.73 1.98 -10.61
N LEU A 53 6.49 0.90 -10.46
CA LEU A 53 6.02 -0.47 -10.41
C LEU A 53 6.13 -0.97 -8.96
N SER A 54 5.06 -1.52 -8.40
CA SER A 54 5.02 -1.98 -7.01
C SER A 54 4.49 -3.40 -6.90
N ALA A 55 5.04 -4.14 -5.94
CA ALA A 55 4.50 -5.39 -5.43
C ALA A 55 4.25 -5.25 -3.93
N ASN A 56 3.00 -5.43 -3.50
CA ASN A 56 2.59 -5.25 -2.12
C ASN A 56 2.00 -6.54 -1.56
N TYR A 57 2.20 -6.72 -0.26
CA TYR A 57 1.62 -7.76 0.56
C TYR A 57 0.89 -7.12 1.74
N ALA A 58 -0.33 -7.54 1.98
CA ALA A 58 -1.08 -7.14 3.16
C ALA A 58 -1.81 -8.34 3.73
N GLN A 59 -1.64 -8.60 5.01
CA GLN A 59 -2.53 -9.51 5.69
C GLN A 59 -3.76 -8.74 6.18
N LEU A 60 -4.94 -9.28 5.92
CA LEU A 60 -6.21 -8.75 6.40
C LEU A 60 -6.93 -9.78 7.25
N GLY A 61 -7.89 -9.30 8.02
CA GLY A 61 -8.77 -10.16 8.80
C GLY A 61 -9.59 -9.36 9.79
N PHE A 62 -10.74 -9.90 10.13
CA PHE A 62 -11.65 -9.34 11.12
C PHE A 62 -12.49 -10.44 11.75
N SER A 63 -13.09 -10.13 12.90
CA SER A 63 -14.03 -11.03 13.57
C SER A 63 -15.17 -10.25 14.20
N ASP A 64 -16.38 -10.76 14.01
CA ASP A 64 -17.62 -10.24 14.59
C ASP A 64 -17.57 -10.17 16.12
N VAL A 65 -16.73 -10.95 16.79
CA VAL A 65 -16.51 -10.88 18.25
C VAL A 65 -16.11 -9.46 18.68
N TYR A 66 -15.44 -8.72 17.79
CA TYR A 66 -15.01 -7.35 18.03
C TYR A 66 -16.08 -6.30 17.74
N SER A 67 -17.22 -6.69 17.19
CA SER A 67 -18.30 -5.75 16.88
C SER A 67 -19.02 -5.28 18.15
N PRO A 68 -19.38 -3.98 18.25
CA PRO A 68 -20.28 -3.51 19.29
C PRO A 68 -21.70 -4.09 19.15
N ILE A 69 -22.12 -4.51 17.95
CA ILE A 69 -23.48 -5.01 17.68
C ILE A 69 -23.64 -6.43 18.24
N PRO A 70 -24.63 -6.68 19.12
CA PRO A 70 -24.90 -8.04 19.63
C PRO A 70 -25.31 -9.04 18.54
N LEU A 71 -26.00 -8.59 17.48
CA LEU A 71 -26.37 -9.44 16.34
C LEU A 71 -25.14 -9.95 15.57
N GLU A 72 -24.19 -9.08 15.25
CA GLU A 72 -22.93 -9.46 14.60
C GLU A 72 -22.15 -10.42 15.50
N ARG A 73 -21.99 -10.11 16.79
CA ARG A 73 -21.38 -11.02 17.76
C ARG A 73 -22.04 -12.40 17.83
N ARG A 74 -23.36 -12.48 17.71
CA ARG A 74 -24.09 -13.77 17.64
C ARG A 74 -23.84 -14.53 16.34
N ARG A 75 -23.62 -13.82 15.22
CA ARG A 75 -23.26 -14.41 13.93
C ARG A 75 -21.85 -15.01 13.97
N ASN A 76 -20.95 -14.41 14.75
CA ASN A 76 -19.61 -14.93 15.07
C ASN A 76 -18.76 -15.30 13.84
N LEU A 77 -18.87 -14.53 12.75
CA LEU A 77 -18.01 -14.74 11.59
C LEU A 77 -16.60 -14.21 11.85
N SER A 78 -15.62 -14.85 11.24
CA SER A 78 -14.26 -14.36 11.20
C SER A 78 -13.58 -14.79 9.91
N PHE A 79 -12.60 -14.01 9.48
CA PHE A 79 -11.75 -14.38 8.36
C PHE A 79 -10.35 -13.83 8.55
N ASN A 80 -9.42 -14.47 7.86
CA ASN A 80 -8.07 -14.01 7.62
C ASN A 80 -7.80 -14.20 6.13
N THR A 81 -7.10 -13.27 5.50
CA THR A 81 -6.70 -13.41 4.11
C THR A 81 -5.35 -12.76 3.92
N ASP A 82 -4.54 -13.37 3.08
CA ASP A 82 -3.34 -12.75 2.57
C ASP A 82 -3.70 -12.09 1.23
N VAL A 83 -3.32 -10.83 1.06
CA VAL A 83 -3.55 -10.05 -0.15
C VAL A 83 -2.21 -9.76 -0.80
N TRP A 84 -2.08 -10.17 -2.06
CA TRP A 84 -0.94 -9.83 -2.91
C TRP A 84 -1.40 -8.90 -4.02
N GLU A 85 -0.70 -7.79 -4.20
CA GLU A 85 -1.02 -6.78 -5.21
C GLU A 85 0.20 -6.48 -6.07
N ILE A 86 -0.01 -6.36 -7.37
CA ILE A 86 0.95 -5.77 -8.31
C ILE A 86 0.29 -4.56 -8.95
N GLY A 87 1.00 -3.43 -8.98
CA GLY A 87 0.48 -2.18 -9.49
C GLY A 87 1.49 -1.39 -10.29
N ILE A 88 0.98 -0.60 -11.24
CA ILE A 88 1.74 0.42 -11.96
C ILE A 88 1.08 1.77 -11.74
N ALA A 89 1.89 2.80 -11.51
CA ALA A 89 1.40 4.15 -11.28
C ALA A 89 2.31 5.20 -11.91
N GLY A 90 1.70 6.30 -12.36
CA GLY A 90 2.39 7.53 -12.72
C GLY A 90 2.43 8.48 -11.53
N ASP A 91 3.57 9.12 -11.32
CA ASP A 91 3.82 10.11 -10.28
C ASP A 91 3.99 11.50 -10.91
N PHE A 92 3.34 12.51 -10.32
CA PHE A 92 3.55 13.92 -10.65
C PHE A 92 4.04 14.66 -9.40
N ASN A 93 5.25 15.19 -9.48
CA ASN A 93 5.85 16.03 -8.44
C ASN A 93 5.42 17.48 -8.66
N PHE A 94 4.90 18.15 -7.63
CA PHE A 94 4.49 19.55 -7.75
C PHE A 94 5.70 20.50 -7.82
N PHE A 95 6.80 20.14 -7.17
CA PHE A 95 8.05 20.91 -7.20
C PHE A 95 9.12 20.15 -7.97
N ARG A 96 10.16 20.88 -8.39
CA ARG A 96 11.33 20.29 -9.03
C ARG A 96 11.96 19.29 -8.04
N PHE A 97 11.97 18.02 -8.42
CA PHE A 97 12.61 16.98 -7.65
C PHE A 97 13.85 16.48 -8.38
N ASN A 98 15.00 16.62 -7.74
CA ASN A 98 16.25 16.11 -8.27
C ASN A 98 17.17 15.67 -7.11
N PRO A 99 17.34 14.35 -6.89
CA PRO A 99 18.17 13.83 -5.81
C PRO A 99 19.65 14.22 -5.89
N GLU A 100 20.14 14.68 -7.04
CA GLU A 100 21.54 15.08 -7.22
C GLU A 100 21.85 16.43 -6.54
N PHE A 101 20.84 17.26 -6.31
CA PHE A 101 20.98 18.60 -5.74
C PHE A 101 20.28 18.68 -4.37
N PRO A 102 20.99 19.04 -3.29
CA PRO A 102 20.42 19.13 -1.95
C PRO A 102 19.19 20.05 -1.84
N GLU A 103 19.09 21.09 -2.69
CA GLU A 103 17.94 22.00 -2.66
C GLU A 103 16.64 21.39 -3.22
N TYR A 104 16.72 20.27 -3.97
CA TYR A 104 15.61 19.66 -4.70
C TYR A 104 15.27 18.24 -4.23
N ILE A 105 15.66 17.86 -3.01
CA ILE A 105 15.45 16.51 -2.45
C ILE A 105 14.04 16.26 -1.90
N PHE A 106 13.18 17.29 -1.87
CA PHE A 106 11.81 17.19 -1.34
C PHE A 106 10.81 17.74 -2.34
N THR A 107 9.73 16.98 -2.56
CA THR A 107 8.56 17.43 -3.30
C THR A 107 7.29 16.81 -2.72
N PRO A 108 6.20 17.56 -2.54
CA PRO A 108 4.89 16.94 -2.52
C PRO A 108 4.60 16.36 -3.91
N TYR A 109 3.86 15.25 -3.96
CA TYR A 109 3.53 14.59 -5.21
C TYR A 109 2.13 13.99 -5.14
N VAL A 110 1.58 13.70 -6.31
CA VAL A 110 0.36 12.91 -6.50
C VAL A 110 0.68 11.71 -7.37
N THR A 111 0.00 10.61 -7.10
CA THR A 111 0.15 9.36 -7.84
C THR A 111 -1.19 8.91 -8.36
N ILE A 112 -1.24 8.47 -9.61
CA ILE A 112 -2.39 7.81 -10.21
C ILE A 112 -1.95 6.51 -10.85
N GLY A 113 -2.68 5.42 -10.58
CA GLY A 113 -2.27 4.11 -11.04
C GLY A 113 -3.39 3.10 -11.05
N VAL A 114 -3.06 1.92 -11.54
CA VAL A 114 -3.93 0.76 -11.57
C VAL A 114 -3.17 -0.44 -11.00
N GLY A 115 -3.89 -1.29 -10.29
CA GLY A 115 -3.34 -2.48 -9.67
C GLY A 115 -4.27 -3.67 -9.84
N ILE A 116 -3.69 -4.85 -9.82
CA ILE A 116 -4.39 -6.12 -9.73
C ILE A 116 -4.00 -6.77 -8.41
N PHE A 117 -4.96 -7.37 -7.74
CA PHE A 117 -4.72 -8.06 -6.48
C PHE A 117 -5.39 -9.43 -6.48
N SER A 118 -4.80 -10.33 -5.70
CA SER A 118 -5.34 -11.65 -5.41
C SER A 118 -5.46 -11.82 -3.90
N TYR A 119 -6.50 -12.50 -3.47
CA TYR A 119 -6.76 -12.79 -2.06
C TYR A 119 -7.38 -14.18 -1.92
N ASP A 120 -7.05 -14.89 -0.84
CA ASP A 120 -7.58 -16.21 -0.52
C ASP A 120 -8.01 -16.24 0.96
N PRO A 121 -9.30 -15.96 1.26
CA PRO A 121 -9.78 -15.84 2.61
C PRO A 121 -10.06 -17.20 3.24
N TYR A 122 -9.53 -17.41 4.44
CA TYR A 122 -9.74 -18.58 5.26
C TYR A 122 -10.23 -18.20 6.66
N THR A 123 -10.79 -19.17 7.38
CA THR A 123 -11.20 -19.01 8.77
C THR A 123 -10.73 -20.20 9.60
N TYR A 124 -10.56 -19.99 10.89
CA TYR A 124 -10.26 -21.09 11.81
C TYR A 124 -11.59 -21.62 12.36
N PHE A 125 -11.79 -22.93 12.28
CA PHE A 125 -12.89 -23.59 12.96
C PHE A 125 -12.62 -23.55 14.48
N ASN A 126 -13.60 -23.03 15.23
CA ASN A 126 -13.62 -23.08 16.69
C ASN A 126 -14.29 -24.36 17.17
#